data_AF-A0A139SUB9-F1
#
_entry.id   AF-A0A139SUB9-F1
#
_cell.length_a   1.000
_cell.length_b   1.000
_cell.length_c   1.000
_cell.angle_alpha   90.00
_cell.angle_beta   90.00
_cell.angle_gamma   90.00
#
_symmetry.space_group_name_H-M   'P 1'
#
loop_
_entity.id
_entity.type
_entity.pdbx_description
1 polymer ?
#
loop_
_entity_poly.entity_id
_entity_poly.type
_entity_poly.pdbx_seq_one_letter_code
_entity_poly.pdbx_strand_id
1 'polypeptide(L)' 'MNKATARLDPLIYEFDTEEEATSYDRWFRAKVQEALDDPSPSIPHDEVRARIEAAVERQRKARAGA' A
#
# COMPACT_ATOMS: atom_id res chain seq x y z
N MET A 1 17.14 3.98 27.15
CA MET A 1 16.59 3.55 25.84
C MET A 1 15.33 4.33 25.58
N ASN A 2 15.27 5.00 24.44
CA ASN A 2 14.11 5.74 23.93
C ASN A 2 13.16 4.75 23.25
N LYS A 3 11.91 4.70 23.72
CA LYS A 3 10.87 3.82 23.16
C LYS A 3 10.65 4.04 21.66
N ALA A 4 10.86 5.27 21.20
CA ALA A 4 10.76 5.69 19.81
C ALA A 4 11.61 4.87 18.82
N THR A 5 12.78 4.38 19.24
CA THR A 5 13.69 3.59 18.38
C THR A 5 14.02 2.21 18.98
N ALA A 6 13.39 1.85 20.10
CA ALA A 6 13.54 0.53 20.69
C ALA A 6 12.67 -0.46 19.93
N ARG A 7 13.22 -1.65 19.65
CA ARG A 7 12.48 -2.69 18.94
C ARG A 7 11.28 -3.18 19.76
N LEU A 8 10.09 -3.09 19.19
CA LEU A 8 8.84 -3.59 19.73
C LEU A 8 8.73 -5.12 19.55
N ASP A 9 7.83 -5.75 20.30
CA ASP A 9 7.57 -7.19 20.16
C ASP A 9 6.78 -7.44 18.85
N PRO A 10 7.31 -8.21 17.90
CA PRO A 10 6.67 -8.45 16.61
C PRO A 10 5.39 -9.28 16.69
N LEU A 11 5.11 -9.96 17.83
CA LEU A 11 3.86 -10.68 18.03
C LEU A 11 2.70 -9.75 18.44
N ILE A 12 3.02 -8.56 18.96
CA ILE A 12 2.06 -7.59 19.45
C ILE A 12 1.92 -6.40 18.49
N TYR A 13 3.03 -6.00 17.86
CA TYR A 13 3.10 -4.83 16.98
C TYR A 13 3.61 -5.21 15.59
N GLU A 14 3.01 -4.62 14.56
CA GLU A 14 3.40 -4.81 13.15
C GLU A 14 4.67 -4.05 12.76
N PHE A 15 5.02 -2.99 13.50
CA PHE A 15 6.20 -2.16 13.26
C PHE A 15 7.28 -2.43 14.30
N ASP A 16 8.55 -2.37 13.88
CA ASP A 16 9.67 -2.57 14.77
C ASP A 16 9.80 -1.41 15.76
N THR A 17 9.35 -0.21 15.43
CA THR A 17 9.45 0.95 16.34
C THR A 17 8.22 1.85 16.30
N GLU A 18 8.02 2.65 17.36
CA GLU A 18 6.95 3.66 17.39
C GLU A 18 7.17 4.76 16.33
N GLU A 19 8.43 5.09 16.02
CA GLU A 19 8.76 6.07 14.99
C GLU A 19 8.33 5.58 13.60
N GLU A 20 8.61 4.32 13.27
CA GLU A 20 8.16 3.70 12.02
C GLU A 20 6.64 3.68 11.91
N ALA A 21 5.94 3.26 12.98
CA ALA A 21 4.48 3.25 13.02
C ALA A 21 3.90 4.65 12.79
N THR A 22 4.49 5.67 13.41
CA THR A 22 4.05 7.06 13.25
C THR A 22 4.35 7.59 11.85
N SER A 23 5.49 7.21 11.27
CA SER A 23 5.84 7.57 9.89
C SER A 23 4.87 6.95 8.89
N TYR A 24 4.53 5.68 9.08
CA TYR A 24 3.55 4.97 8.28
C TYR A 24 2.16 5.60 8.39
N ASP A 25 1.66 5.90 9.61
CA ASP A 25 0.34 6.52 9.79
C ASP A 25 0.24 7.87 9.07
N ARG A 26 1.27 8.72 9.16
CA ARG A 26 1.30 10.01 8.42
C ARG A 26 1.23 9.81 6.91
N TRP A 27 2.05 8.90 6.37
CA TRP A 27 2.05 8.60 4.94
C TRP A 27 0.71 8.00 4.49
N PHE A 28 0.17 7.06 5.26
CA PHE A 28 -1.09 6.37 4.95
C PHE A 28 -2.26 7.35 4.92
N ARG A 29 -2.37 8.24 5.93
CA ARG A 29 -3.40 9.28 5.95
C ARG A 29 -3.28 10.24 4.77
N ALA A 30 -2.07 10.67 4.42
CA ALA A 30 -1.84 11.52 3.26
C ALA A 30 -2.27 10.82 1.96
N LYS A 31 -1.96 9.53 1.80
CA LYS A 31 -2.39 8.72 0.65
C LYS A 31 -3.89 8.50 0.58
N VAL A 32 -4.55 8.28 1.71
CA VAL A 32 -6.02 8.19 1.76
C VAL A 32 -6.64 9.53 1.39
N GLN A 33 -6.13 10.64 1.91
CA GLN A 33 -6.65 11.96 1.57
C GLN A 33 -6.48 12.26 0.07
N GLU A 34 -5.32 11.96 -0.52
CA GLU A 34 -5.10 12.08 -1.97
C GLU A 34 -6.14 11.30 -2.78
N ALA A 35 -6.51 10.09 -2.34
CA ALA A 35 -7.53 9.28 -2.99
C ALA A 35 -8.97 9.79 -2.77
N LEU A 36 -9.26 10.41 -1.63
CA LEU A 36 -10.56 11.02 -1.35
C LEU A 36 -10.75 12.33 -2.12
N ASP A 37 -9.67 13.07 -2.35
CA ASP A 37 -9.68 14.34 -3.08
C ASP A 37 -9.70 14.14 -4.60
N ASP A 38 -9.47 12.92 -5.09
CA ASP A 38 -9.56 12.59 -6.52
C ASP A 38 -11.02 12.72 -7.00
N PRO A 39 -11.33 13.63 -7.94
CA PRO A 39 -12.69 13.83 -8.43
C PRO A 39 -13.16 12.74 -9.40
N SER A 40 -12.30 11.78 -9.74
CA SER A 40 -12.62 10.71 -10.68
C SER A 40 -13.74 9.83 -10.15
N PRO A 41 -14.71 9.42 -10.99
CA PRO A 41 -15.77 8.52 -10.55
C PRO A 41 -15.20 7.15 -10.17
N SER A 42 -15.79 6.53 -9.16
CA SER A 42 -15.50 5.14 -8.83
C SER A 42 -15.84 4.22 -10.01
N ILE A 43 -15.06 3.15 -10.17
CA ILE A 43 -15.30 2.13 -11.19
C ILE A 43 -15.95 0.87 -10.58
N PRO A 44 -16.75 0.12 -11.36
CA PRO A 44 -17.31 -1.15 -10.90
C PRO A 44 -16.21 -2.18 -10.57
N HIS A 45 -16.52 -3.10 -9.65
CA HIS A 45 -15.60 -4.18 -9.25
C HIS A 45 -15.09 -5.01 -10.42
N ASP A 46 -15.97 -5.36 -11.36
CA ASP A 46 -15.62 -6.18 -12.54
C ASP A 46 -14.62 -5.44 -13.44
N GLU A 47 -14.71 -4.12 -13.52
CA GLU A 47 -13.77 -3.30 -14.27
C GLU A 47 -12.38 -3.28 -13.60
N VAL A 48 -12.33 -3.16 -12.27
CA VAL A 48 -11.06 -3.27 -11.51
C VAL A 48 -10.40 -4.62 -11.79
N ARG A 49 -11.18 -5.71 -11.72
CA ARG A 49 -10.68 -7.07 -11.97
C ARG A 49 -10.10 -7.20 -13.38
N ALA A 50 -10.84 -6.76 -14.40
CA ALA A 50 -10.38 -6.81 -15.79
C ALA A 50 -9.08 -6.02 -16.00
N ARG A 51 -8.96 -4.84 -15.37
CA ARG A 51 -7.73 -4.01 -15.43
C ARG A 51 -6.53 -4.73 -14.80
N ILE A 52 -6.71 -5.38 -13.65
CA ILE A 52 -5.65 -6.14 -12.95
C ILE A 52 -5.23 -7.36 -13.78
N GLU A 53 -6.18 -8.15 -14.27
CA GLU A 53 -5.89 -9.34 -15.09
C GLU A 53 -5.10 -8.98 -16.35
N ALA A 54 -5.50 -7.89 -17.03
CA ALA A 54 -4.77 -7.39 -18.19
C ALA A 54 -3.35 -6.93 -17.84
N ALA A 55 -3.14 -6.29 -16.68
CA ALA A 55 -1.82 -5.87 -16.23
C ALA A 55 -0.89 -7.07 -15.94
N VAL A 56 -1.41 -8.09 -15.25
CA VAL A 56 -0.68 -9.32 -14.96
C VAL A 56 -0.31 -10.04 -16.26
N GLU A 57 -1.23 -10.14 -17.21
CA GLU A 57 -0.97 -10.81 -18.48
C GLU A 57 0.08 -10.08 -19.33
N ARG A 58 0.04 -8.73 -19.37
CA ARG A 58 1.09 -7.92 -20.00
C ARG A 58 2.45 -8.22 -19.38
N GLN A 59 2.54 -8.28 -18.05
CA GLN A 59 3.79 -8.57 -17.36
C GLN A 59 4.31 -9.99 -17.62
N ARG A 60 3.41 -10.99 -17.72
CA ARG A 60 3.77 -12.37 -18.06
C ARG A 60 4.36 -12.47 -19.46
N LYS A 61 3.68 -11.88 -20.45
CA LYS A 61 4.17 -11.85 -21.84
C LYS A 61 5.53 -11.15 -21.95
N ALA A 62 5.71 -10.03 -21.27
CA ALA A 62 7.00 -9.32 -21.24
C ALA A 62 8.14 -10.18 -20.67
N ARG A 63 7.86 -11.03 -19.66
CA ARG A 63 8.84 -11.95 -19.08
C ARG A 63 9.09 -13.20 -19.92
N ALA A 64 8.10 -13.67 -20.69
CA ALA A 64 8.25 -14.85 -21.55
C ALA A 64 8.90 -14.53 -22.91
N GLY A 65 8.88 -13.27 -23.33
CA GLY A 65 9.58 -12.77 -24.52
C GLY A 65 10.99 -12.23 -24.23
N ALA A 66 11.45 -12.28 -22.99
CA ALA A 66 12.81 -11.97 -22.55
C ALA A 66 13.58 -13.26 -22.28
#